data_AF-A0A4R2H7G7-F1
#
_entry.id   AF-A0A4R2H7G7-F1
#
_cell.length_a   1.000
_cell.length_b   1.000
_cell.length_c   1.000
_cell.angle_alpha   90.00
_cell.angle_beta   90.00
_cell.angle_gamma   90.00
#
_symmetry.space_group_name_H-M   'P 1'
#
loop_
_entity.id
_entity.type
_entity.pdbx_description
1 polymer ?
#
loop_
_entity_poly.entity_id
_entity_poly.type
_entity_poly.pdbx_seq_one_letter_code
_entity_poly.pdbx_strand_id
1 'polypeptide(L)'
;MPLLIGGGVVGIVLIGLLIFLGVKALGGDEPESGPTTSPSGEPTSSPSNGGDNGTLGNATGQAKTATEKLQGSGYQCSDLFNTGQGAHRGCFKYDGPTEAEAVFQFQPDGTIIGVLLKSQNEDNVNNAAVTFDAALQAIGNDTFGGDQVKKIQDAVKTGQKSQKVGSTWGEFELRNDGDDLQLSGGKSGADSLDLPRKSFDTTEAQLIAALKTKKYVCTTSCSKQVGKYGSQRVYSYASKGEGIRSLEMSASGDPEDVKAALPAAVNDAFAAMKGEDVAALKSYVQAHNDGKSYSAYVAGWRVEIIANNEDSYSSSRISISYETFYV
;
A
#
# COMPACT_ATOMS: atom_id res chain seq x y z
N MET A 1 -56.13 -7.48 26.37
CA MET A 1 -55.22 -6.33 26.16
C MET A 1 -55.60 -5.24 27.15
N PRO A 2 -54.70 -4.33 27.57
CA PRO A 2 -53.31 -4.48 28.07
C PRO A 2 -53.30 -4.37 29.63
N LEU A 3 -52.26 -4.68 30.44
CA LEU A 3 -50.83 -4.35 30.47
C LEU A 3 -50.53 -2.88 30.87
N LEU A 4 -49.82 -2.65 32.00
CA LEU A 4 -48.48 -2.00 32.08
C LEU A 4 -48.03 -1.64 33.54
N ILE A 5 -46.84 -2.14 33.89
CA ILE A 5 -45.73 -1.53 34.66
C ILE A 5 -45.97 -0.98 36.09
N GLY A 6 -45.28 -1.61 37.04
CA GLY A 6 -44.84 -0.99 38.30
C GLY A 6 -43.52 -1.60 38.79
N GLY A 7 -42.55 -0.74 39.16
CA GLY A 7 -41.32 -1.08 39.91
C GLY A 7 -40.20 -1.81 39.16
N GLY A 8 -38.97 -1.26 39.15
CA GLY A 8 -37.80 -2.09 38.81
C GLY A 8 -36.50 -1.46 38.26
N VAL A 9 -36.33 -0.13 38.11
CA VAL A 9 -35.07 0.44 37.56
C VAL A 9 -34.57 1.68 38.31
N VAL A 10 -34.24 1.54 39.61
CA VAL A 10 -33.54 2.58 40.39
C VAL A 10 -32.39 2.01 41.25
N GLY A 11 -32.29 0.69 41.43
CA GLY A 11 -31.37 0.07 42.40
C GLY A 11 -29.91 -0.17 41.98
N ILE A 12 -29.56 -0.09 40.69
CA ILE A 12 -28.25 -0.56 40.18
C ILE A 12 -27.20 0.56 40.05
N VAL A 13 -27.61 1.83 39.98
CA VAL A 13 -26.69 2.96 39.74
C VAL A 13 -25.89 3.37 40.98
N LEU A 14 -26.35 3.05 42.20
CA LEU A 14 -25.73 3.50 43.46
C LEU A 14 -24.65 2.56 44.03
N ILE A 15 -24.50 1.33 43.53
CA ILE A 15 -23.52 0.36 44.08
C ILE A 15 -22.21 0.35 43.28
N GLY A 16 -22.23 0.67 41.97
CA GLY A 16 -21.02 0.70 41.15
C GLY A 16 -20.05 1.84 41.47
N LEU A 17 -20.55 2.97 42.00
CA LEU A 17 -19.73 4.18 42.19
C LEU A 17 -18.83 4.15 43.44
N LEU A 18 -19.09 3.24 44.39
CA LEU A 18 -18.36 3.19 45.67
C LEU A 18 -17.08 2.36 45.64
N ILE A 19 -16.86 1.53 44.62
CA ILE A 19 -15.67 0.66 44.52
C ILE A 19 -14.48 1.37 43.85
N PHE A 20 -14.72 2.37 43.00
CA PHE A 20 -13.65 3.05 42.25
C PHE A 20 -12.98 4.23 42.96
N LEU A 21 -13.43 4.61 44.16
CA LEU A 21 -12.86 5.71 44.97
C LEU A 21 -12.13 5.21 46.24
N GLY A 22 -12.00 3.88 46.43
CA GLY A 22 -11.52 3.27 47.68
C GLY A 22 -10.01 2.97 47.77
N VAL A 23 -9.20 3.25 46.75
CA VAL A 23 -7.75 2.87 46.70
C VAL A 23 -6.82 4.10 46.76
N LYS A 24 -7.30 5.24 47.30
CA LYS A 24 -6.50 6.49 47.35
C LYS A 24 -6.20 7.04 48.74
N ALA A 25 -6.35 6.25 49.80
CA ALA A 25 -5.91 6.64 51.15
C ALA A 25 -5.63 5.43 52.05
N LEU A 26 -4.36 5.27 52.45
CA LEU A 26 -3.84 4.83 53.77
C LEU A 26 -2.38 4.40 53.59
N GLY A 27 -1.42 5.27 53.91
CA GLY A 27 -0.01 5.00 53.59
C GLY A 27 1.11 5.94 54.09
N GLY A 28 0.83 6.93 54.95
CA GLY A 28 1.86 7.58 55.80
C GLY A 28 2.73 8.71 55.20
N ASP A 29 2.78 9.81 55.95
CA ASP A 29 3.70 10.96 55.88
C ASP A 29 4.97 10.66 56.74
N GLU A 30 6.13 11.31 56.72
CA GLU A 30 6.79 12.44 56.01
C GLU A 30 8.32 12.38 56.40
N PRO A 31 9.28 13.25 55.99
CA PRO A 31 9.34 14.24 54.90
C PRO A 31 10.63 14.17 54.02
N GLU A 32 10.70 15.05 53.00
CA GLU A 32 11.87 15.59 52.28
C GLU A 32 13.14 14.75 51.98
N SER A 33 13.34 14.42 50.70
CA SER A 33 14.55 14.80 49.90
C SER A 33 14.37 14.37 48.43
N GLY A 34 14.39 15.32 47.49
CA GLY A 34 14.10 15.05 46.07
C GLY A 34 15.22 14.29 45.33
N PRO A 35 14.91 13.33 44.43
CA PRO A 35 15.92 12.57 43.72
C PRO A 35 16.27 13.13 42.32
N THR A 36 17.57 13.42 42.16
CA THR A 36 18.35 13.27 40.91
C THR A 36 17.77 13.76 39.58
N THR A 37 18.18 14.96 39.18
CA THR A 37 18.37 15.30 37.75
C THR A 37 19.59 14.55 37.19
N SER A 38 19.36 13.65 36.23
CA SER A 38 20.36 13.21 35.25
C SER A 38 19.68 13.13 33.88
N PRO A 39 20.37 13.46 32.77
CA PRO A 39 19.70 13.88 31.55
C PRO A 39 19.12 12.69 30.77
N SER A 40 17.80 12.65 30.66
CA SER A 40 17.15 11.96 29.55
C SER A 40 17.36 12.79 28.29
N GLY A 41 18.49 12.56 27.62
CA GLY A 41 18.70 13.07 26.27
C GLY A 41 17.71 12.40 25.33
N GLU A 42 16.64 13.12 24.97
CA GLU A 42 15.82 12.75 23.82
C GLU A 42 16.74 12.64 22.60
N PRO A 43 16.73 11.53 21.86
CA PRO A 43 17.28 11.52 20.52
C PRO A 43 16.36 12.38 19.66
N THR A 44 16.66 13.68 19.58
CA THR A 44 16.12 14.61 18.59
C THR A 44 16.71 14.29 17.21
N SER A 45 16.42 13.09 16.72
CA SER A 45 16.57 12.73 15.32
C SER A 45 15.49 13.46 14.53
N SER A 46 15.79 14.70 14.12
CA SER A 46 15.10 15.37 13.03
C SER A 46 14.94 14.40 11.85
N PRO A 47 13.82 14.44 11.10
CA PRO A 47 13.69 13.65 9.88
C PRO A 47 14.88 13.93 8.96
N SER A 48 15.58 12.87 8.55
CA SER A 48 16.70 13.02 7.62
C SER A 48 16.15 13.51 6.28
N ASN A 49 16.53 14.73 5.89
CA ASN A 49 16.16 15.29 4.60
C ASN A 49 16.63 14.38 3.45
N GLY A 50 15.74 14.11 2.50
CA GLY A 50 16.08 13.68 1.14
C GLY A 50 16.80 12.33 0.98
N GLY A 51 16.05 11.22 1.11
CA GLY A 51 16.35 10.01 0.34
C GLY A 51 15.65 10.05 -1.02
N ASP A 52 16.21 9.40 -2.04
CA ASP A 52 15.65 9.30 -3.41
C ASP A 52 14.40 8.41 -3.49
N ASN A 53 13.35 8.77 -2.77
CA ASN A 53 12.10 8.01 -2.70
C ASN A 53 11.46 7.94 -4.09
N GLY A 54 11.20 6.74 -4.59
CA GLY A 54 10.68 6.47 -5.93
C GLY A 54 11.71 6.30 -7.05
N THR A 55 12.99 6.57 -6.81
CA THR A 55 14.05 6.20 -7.77
C THR A 55 14.66 4.87 -7.34
N LEU A 56 15.13 4.05 -8.30
CA LEU A 56 15.84 2.81 -8.00
C LEU A 56 17.21 3.13 -7.40
N GLY A 57 17.35 3.01 -6.08
CA GLY A 57 18.61 3.22 -5.38
C GLY A 57 19.59 2.04 -5.54
N ASN A 58 20.81 2.23 -5.06
CA ASN A 58 21.82 1.16 -5.06
C ASN A 58 21.39 -0.01 -4.16
N ALA A 59 21.82 -1.21 -4.52
CA ALA A 59 21.67 -2.42 -3.72
C ALA A 59 22.91 -3.31 -3.86
N THR A 60 23.13 -4.18 -2.87
CA THR A 60 24.19 -5.20 -2.83
C THR A 60 23.57 -6.58 -2.57
N GLY A 61 24.39 -7.62 -2.41
CA GLY A 61 23.95 -8.92 -1.90
C GLY A 61 22.80 -9.56 -2.68
N GLN A 62 21.85 -10.14 -1.94
CA GLN A 62 20.66 -10.81 -2.48
C GLN A 62 19.75 -9.81 -3.22
N ALA A 63 19.53 -8.63 -2.62
CA ALA A 63 18.69 -7.57 -3.18
C ALA A 63 19.14 -7.11 -4.57
N LYS A 64 20.45 -6.98 -4.79
CA LYS A 64 21.00 -6.67 -6.11
C LYS A 64 20.69 -7.78 -7.12
N THR A 65 21.07 -9.01 -6.81
CA THR A 65 20.89 -10.16 -7.73
C THR A 65 19.42 -10.40 -8.06
N ALA A 66 18.53 -10.25 -7.08
CA ALA A 66 17.08 -10.30 -7.28
C ALA A 66 16.59 -9.18 -8.23
N THR A 67 17.03 -7.94 -8.00
CA THR A 67 16.70 -6.79 -8.87
C THR A 67 17.14 -7.05 -10.32
N GLU A 68 18.39 -7.48 -10.54
CA GLU A 68 18.95 -7.74 -11.86
C GLU A 68 18.21 -8.88 -12.59
N LYS A 69 17.85 -9.96 -11.88
CA LYS A 69 17.06 -11.07 -12.44
C LYS A 69 15.62 -10.66 -12.81
N LEU A 70 14.98 -9.85 -11.97
CA LEU A 70 13.63 -9.32 -12.23
C LEU A 70 13.64 -8.35 -13.42
N GLN A 71 14.59 -7.42 -13.48
CA GLN A 71 14.75 -6.52 -14.62
C GLN A 71 15.05 -7.29 -15.93
N GLY A 72 15.91 -8.31 -15.87
CA GLY A 72 16.15 -9.23 -16.98
C GLY A 72 14.91 -10.03 -17.43
N SER A 73 13.90 -10.13 -16.57
CA SER A 73 12.59 -10.77 -16.84
C SER A 73 11.49 -9.78 -17.27
N GLY A 74 11.85 -8.50 -17.44
CA GLY A 74 10.99 -7.41 -17.91
C GLY A 74 10.32 -6.56 -16.82
N TYR A 75 10.61 -6.79 -15.54
CA TYR A 75 10.05 -5.99 -14.45
C TYR A 75 10.69 -4.60 -14.37
N GLN A 76 9.89 -3.58 -14.09
CA GLN A 76 10.34 -2.23 -13.76
C GLN A 76 10.44 -2.09 -12.24
N CYS A 77 11.64 -1.80 -11.74
CA CYS A 77 11.93 -1.72 -10.31
C CYS A 77 12.06 -0.28 -9.82
N SER A 78 11.53 0.01 -8.63
CA SER A 78 11.57 1.31 -7.94
C SER A 78 11.62 1.09 -6.43
N ASP A 79 12.16 2.05 -5.68
CA ASP A 79 12.20 1.99 -4.21
C ASP A 79 11.11 2.87 -3.60
N LEU A 80 10.33 2.32 -2.66
CA LEU A 80 9.45 3.12 -1.79
C LEU A 80 10.31 4.04 -0.92
N PHE A 81 11.37 3.47 -0.36
CA PHE A 81 12.48 4.17 0.28
C PHE A 81 13.75 3.34 0.16
N ASN A 82 14.91 4.00 0.18
CA ASN A 82 16.23 3.37 0.26
C ASN A 82 17.13 4.24 1.16
N THR A 83 17.52 3.70 2.30
CA THR A 83 18.14 4.46 3.40
C THR A 83 19.27 3.67 4.07
N GLY A 84 20.04 4.33 4.95
CA GLY A 84 21.05 3.67 5.77
C GLY A 84 20.51 2.62 6.77
N GLN A 85 19.19 2.52 6.97
CA GLN A 85 18.53 1.48 7.78
C GLN A 85 18.10 0.26 6.96
N GLY A 86 18.08 0.38 5.63
CA GLY A 86 17.52 -0.61 4.72
C GLY A 86 16.62 0.05 3.67
N ALA A 87 15.99 -0.78 2.86
CA ALA A 87 15.19 -0.36 1.72
C ALA A 87 13.97 -1.26 1.50
N HIS A 88 12.96 -0.69 0.84
CA HIS A 88 11.74 -1.36 0.42
C HIS A 88 11.58 -1.19 -1.08
N ARG A 89 11.77 -2.26 -1.84
CA ARG A 89 11.79 -2.27 -3.31
C ARG A 89 10.58 -2.96 -3.87
N GLY A 90 10.02 -2.41 -4.94
CA GLY A 90 8.94 -3.01 -5.73
C GLY A 90 9.37 -3.11 -7.17
N CYS A 91 9.28 -4.32 -7.71
CA CYS A 91 9.48 -4.63 -9.12
C CYS A 91 8.13 -5.06 -9.70
N PHE A 92 7.65 -4.33 -10.71
CA PHE A 92 6.30 -4.48 -11.25
C PHE A 92 6.36 -4.83 -12.74
N LYS A 93 5.43 -5.66 -13.22
CA LYS A 93 5.31 -6.05 -14.62
C LYS A 93 3.84 -6.09 -15.04
N TYR A 94 3.54 -5.41 -16.14
CA TYR A 94 2.29 -5.54 -16.88
C TYR A 94 2.61 -6.03 -18.29
N ASP A 95 1.97 -7.10 -18.72
CA ASP A 95 2.18 -7.74 -20.03
C ASP A 95 0.85 -8.33 -20.53
N GLY A 96 0.09 -7.51 -21.26
CA GLY A 96 -1.29 -7.80 -21.66
C GLY A 96 -2.17 -8.07 -20.43
N PRO A 97 -2.84 -9.23 -20.34
CA PRO A 97 -3.66 -9.61 -19.18
C PRO A 97 -2.84 -10.04 -17.95
N THR A 98 -1.50 -10.06 -18.03
CA THR A 98 -0.63 -10.47 -16.92
C THR A 98 -0.22 -9.27 -16.09
N GLU A 99 -0.59 -9.28 -14.81
CA GLU A 99 0.02 -8.44 -13.77
C GLU A 99 0.96 -9.30 -12.93
N ALA A 100 2.12 -8.76 -12.56
CA ALA A 100 2.96 -9.37 -11.55
C ALA A 100 3.75 -8.34 -10.74
N GLU A 101 3.87 -8.62 -9.46
CA GLU A 101 4.58 -7.78 -8.49
C GLU A 101 5.57 -8.62 -7.69
N ALA A 102 6.76 -8.08 -7.49
CA ALA A 102 7.80 -8.64 -6.64
C ALA A 102 8.30 -7.53 -5.72
N VAL A 103 7.74 -7.47 -4.52
CA VAL A 103 8.07 -6.49 -3.48
C VAL A 103 8.94 -7.16 -2.42
N PHE A 104 10.01 -6.50 -1.98
CA PHE A 104 10.91 -7.05 -0.97
C PHE A 104 11.60 -5.98 -0.13
N GLN A 105 11.82 -6.32 1.14
CA GLN A 105 12.54 -5.51 2.11
C GLN A 105 13.94 -6.07 2.31
N PHE A 106 14.95 -5.21 2.38
CA PHE A 106 16.34 -5.62 2.57
C PHE A 106 17.15 -4.69 3.48
N GLN A 107 18.11 -5.29 4.18
CA GLN A 107 19.07 -4.61 5.06
C GLN A 107 20.17 -3.90 4.24
N PRO A 108 20.95 -2.97 4.84
CA PRO A 108 21.99 -2.22 4.12
C PRO A 108 23.11 -3.05 3.46
N ASP A 109 23.30 -4.30 3.88
CA ASP A 109 24.22 -5.26 3.25
C ASP A 109 23.63 -5.92 1.99
N GLY A 110 22.34 -5.74 1.73
CA GLY A 110 21.58 -6.37 0.67
C GLY A 110 20.94 -7.70 1.04
N THR A 111 20.94 -8.10 2.31
CA THR A 111 20.23 -9.29 2.81
C THR A 111 18.72 -9.03 2.76
N ILE A 112 17.98 -9.87 2.02
CA ILE A 112 16.51 -9.81 1.97
C ILE A 112 15.93 -10.40 3.25
N ILE A 113 15.00 -9.67 3.86
CA ILE A 113 14.37 -10.00 5.15
C ILE A 113 12.85 -10.25 5.03
N GLY A 114 12.22 -9.79 3.95
CA GLY A 114 10.81 -10.07 3.68
C GLY A 114 10.44 -9.91 2.22
N VAL A 115 9.42 -10.65 1.78
CA VAL A 115 8.97 -10.71 0.40
C VAL A 115 7.45 -10.73 0.28
N LEU A 116 6.94 -10.12 -0.79
CA LEU A 116 5.62 -10.30 -1.35
C LEU A 116 5.78 -10.56 -2.85
N LEU A 117 5.26 -11.68 -3.33
CA LEU A 117 5.12 -11.99 -4.75
C LEU A 117 3.62 -12.04 -5.07
N LYS A 118 3.20 -11.33 -6.11
CA LYS A 118 1.86 -11.44 -6.68
C LYS A 118 1.99 -11.78 -8.17
N SER A 119 1.12 -12.64 -8.69
CA SER A 119 0.85 -12.69 -10.13
C SER A 119 -0.62 -12.95 -10.38
N GLN A 120 -1.19 -12.18 -11.30
CA GLN A 120 -2.58 -12.29 -11.73
C GLN A 120 -2.64 -12.42 -13.26
N ASN A 121 -3.50 -13.30 -13.77
CA ASN A 121 -3.83 -13.37 -15.20
C ASN A 121 -5.28 -13.87 -15.38
N GLU A 122 -6.19 -12.93 -15.62
CA GLU A 122 -7.64 -13.17 -15.70
C GLU A 122 -8.04 -14.05 -16.91
N ASP A 123 -7.23 -14.05 -17.97
CA ASP A 123 -7.47 -14.85 -19.18
C ASP A 123 -6.97 -16.30 -19.04
N ASN A 124 -5.93 -16.55 -18.25
CA ASN A 124 -5.25 -17.85 -18.19
C ASN A 124 -4.44 -18.07 -16.89
N VAL A 125 -5.04 -18.84 -15.99
CA VAL A 125 -4.45 -19.41 -14.76
C VAL A 125 -3.02 -19.95 -14.93
N ASN A 126 -2.70 -20.62 -16.05
CA ASN A 126 -1.36 -21.17 -16.26
C ASN A 126 -0.30 -20.08 -16.46
N ASN A 127 -0.68 -18.94 -17.03
CA ASN A 127 0.23 -17.80 -17.24
C ASN A 127 0.52 -17.07 -15.92
N ALA A 128 -0.46 -16.98 -15.02
CA ALA A 128 -0.25 -16.51 -13.65
C ALA A 128 0.76 -17.42 -12.92
N ALA A 129 0.57 -18.74 -12.98
CA ALA A 129 1.48 -19.70 -12.37
C ALA A 129 2.91 -19.63 -12.92
N VAL A 130 3.10 -19.53 -14.24
CA VAL A 130 4.42 -19.40 -14.88
C VAL A 130 5.11 -18.08 -14.49
N THR A 131 4.35 -16.99 -14.40
CA THR A 131 4.90 -15.66 -14.08
C THR A 131 5.27 -15.57 -12.59
N PHE A 132 4.41 -16.12 -11.72
CA PHE A 132 4.69 -16.32 -10.30
C PHE A 132 5.96 -17.18 -10.08
N ASP A 133 6.07 -18.32 -10.77
CA ASP A 133 7.23 -19.21 -10.69
C ASP A 133 8.53 -18.50 -11.10
N ALA A 134 8.49 -17.67 -12.14
CA ALA A 134 9.64 -16.88 -12.58
C ALA A 134 10.07 -15.84 -11.52
N ALA A 135 9.12 -15.11 -10.92
CA ALA A 135 9.42 -14.16 -9.83
C ALA A 135 9.96 -14.88 -8.58
N LEU A 136 9.36 -16.02 -8.22
CA LEU A 136 9.78 -16.87 -7.12
C LEU A 136 11.21 -17.39 -7.30
N GLN A 137 11.58 -17.80 -8.51
CA GLN A 137 12.94 -18.25 -8.82
C GLN A 137 13.95 -17.09 -8.87
N ALA A 138 13.54 -15.90 -9.32
CA ALA A 138 14.39 -14.72 -9.41
C ALA A 138 14.87 -14.25 -8.02
N ILE A 139 13.96 -14.17 -7.04
CA ILE A 139 14.30 -13.81 -5.65
C ILE A 139 14.77 -15.03 -4.85
N GLY A 140 14.05 -16.15 -4.96
CA GLY A 140 14.07 -17.20 -3.94
C GLY A 140 15.32 -18.06 -3.88
N ASN A 141 15.91 -18.38 -5.03
CA ASN A 141 17.07 -19.29 -5.11
C ASN A 141 18.26 -18.79 -4.27
N ASP A 142 18.53 -17.48 -4.29
CA ASP A 142 19.64 -16.88 -3.54
C ASP A 142 19.23 -16.39 -2.14
N THR A 143 17.92 -16.21 -1.91
CA THR A 143 17.37 -15.65 -0.66
C THR A 143 17.09 -16.74 0.37
N PHE A 144 16.30 -17.74 -0.02
CA PHE A 144 15.80 -18.80 0.86
C PHE A 144 16.19 -20.22 0.43
N GLY A 145 16.78 -20.37 -0.77
CA GLY A 145 17.35 -21.62 -1.27
C GLY A 145 16.39 -22.43 -2.14
N GLY A 146 16.94 -23.12 -3.15
CA GLY A 146 16.17 -23.85 -4.17
C GLY A 146 15.23 -24.94 -3.62
N ASP A 147 15.56 -25.57 -2.48
CA ASP A 147 14.66 -26.53 -1.84
C ASP A 147 13.39 -25.87 -1.30
N GLN A 148 13.46 -24.62 -0.81
CA GLN A 148 12.29 -23.89 -0.35
C GLN A 148 11.50 -23.31 -1.52
N VAL A 149 12.17 -22.88 -2.62
CA VAL A 149 11.52 -22.56 -3.91
C VAL A 149 10.65 -23.74 -4.30
N LYS A 150 11.24 -24.93 -4.43
CA LYS A 150 10.54 -26.13 -4.89
C LYS A 150 9.32 -26.49 -4.02
N LYS A 151 9.41 -26.38 -2.69
CA LYS A 151 8.26 -26.61 -1.80
C LYS A 151 7.10 -25.65 -2.09
N ILE A 152 7.38 -24.37 -2.32
CA ILE A 152 6.35 -23.37 -2.64
C ILE A 152 5.74 -23.68 -4.02
N GLN A 153 6.56 -24.00 -5.01
CA GLN A 153 6.07 -24.41 -6.34
C GLN A 153 5.19 -25.66 -6.29
N ASP A 154 5.59 -26.65 -5.49
CA ASP A 154 4.82 -27.88 -5.33
C ASP A 154 3.51 -27.60 -4.55
N ALA A 155 3.50 -26.68 -3.58
CA ALA A 155 2.27 -26.20 -2.93
C ALA A 155 1.31 -25.54 -3.93
N VAL A 156 1.80 -24.62 -4.78
CA VAL A 156 1.00 -23.99 -5.87
C VAL A 156 0.36 -25.06 -6.77
N LYS A 157 1.13 -26.07 -7.22
CA LYS A 157 0.63 -27.16 -8.07
C LYS A 157 -0.42 -28.05 -7.40
N THR A 158 -0.44 -28.14 -6.06
CA THR A 158 -1.50 -28.88 -5.34
C THR A 158 -2.84 -28.14 -5.26
N GLY A 159 -2.90 -26.86 -5.67
CA GLY A 159 -4.14 -26.09 -5.72
C GLY A 159 -4.74 -25.75 -4.36
N GLN A 160 -3.95 -25.75 -3.27
CA GLN A 160 -4.44 -25.32 -1.96
C GLN A 160 -4.65 -23.80 -1.93
N LYS A 161 -5.87 -23.37 -1.61
CA LYS A 161 -6.27 -21.94 -1.64
C LYS A 161 -5.50 -21.04 -0.69
N SER A 162 -5.15 -21.55 0.48
CA SER A 162 -4.31 -20.85 1.46
C SER A 162 -3.50 -21.89 2.23
N GLN A 163 -2.20 -21.68 2.35
CA GLN A 163 -1.28 -22.59 3.02
C GLN A 163 -0.10 -21.85 3.65
N LYS A 164 0.19 -22.15 4.91
CA LYS A 164 1.47 -21.79 5.53
C LYS A 164 2.55 -22.77 5.10
N VAL A 165 3.64 -22.26 4.52
CA VAL A 165 4.79 -23.05 4.08
C VAL A 165 5.98 -22.73 4.99
N GLY A 166 6.18 -23.57 6.00
CA GLY A 166 7.34 -23.45 6.91
C GLY A 166 8.65 -23.78 6.20
N SER A 167 9.64 -22.90 6.33
CA SER A 167 10.96 -23.05 5.71
C SER A 167 12.09 -22.90 6.73
N THR A 168 13.34 -23.15 6.31
CA THR A 168 14.53 -22.86 7.13
C THR A 168 14.95 -21.40 7.11
N TRP A 169 14.35 -20.58 6.23
CA TRP A 169 14.61 -19.14 6.13
C TRP A 169 13.62 -18.33 6.96
N GLY A 170 12.37 -18.78 7.04
CA GLY A 170 11.22 -18.00 7.49
C GLY A 170 9.90 -18.76 7.40
N GLU A 171 8.81 -18.09 7.75
CA GLU A 171 7.45 -18.55 7.43
C GLU A 171 6.95 -17.85 6.16
N PHE A 172 6.27 -18.61 5.30
CA PHE A 172 5.56 -18.08 4.14
C PHE A 172 4.06 -18.34 4.28
N GLU A 173 3.24 -17.40 3.80
CA GLU A 173 1.81 -17.58 3.58
C GLU A 173 1.53 -17.50 2.08
N LEU A 174 1.10 -18.62 1.50
CA LEU A 174 0.69 -18.74 0.11
C LEU A 174 -0.84 -18.63 0.04
N ARG A 175 -1.34 -17.85 -0.92
CA ARG A 175 -2.73 -17.81 -1.37
C ARG A 175 -2.78 -18.11 -2.88
N ASN A 176 -3.73 -18.93 -3.28
CA ASN A 176 -3.90 -19.41 -4.65
C ASN A 176 -5.39 -19.51 -4.98
N ASP A 177 -5.96 -18.48 -5.58
CA ASP A 177 -7.33 -18.51 -6.08
C ASP A 177 -7.43 -18.96 -7.56
N GLY A 178 -6.28 -19.28 -8.17
CA GLY A 178 -6.14 -19.81 -9.52
C GLY A 178 -5.57 -18.76 -10.46
N ASP A 179 -6.39 -17.78 -10.81
CA ASP A 179 -6.02 -16.62 -11.63
C ASP A 179 -5.24 -15.56 -10.84
N ASP A 180 -5.38 -15.52 -9.51
CA ASP A 180 -4.58 -14.72 -8.56
C ASP A 180 -3.74 -15.62 -7.63
N LEU A 181 -2.42 -15.40 -7.66
CA LEU A 181 -1.40 -16.08 -6.86
C LEU A 181 -0.63 -15.06 -6.03
N GLN A 182 -0.63 -15.24 -4.71
CA GLN A 182 0.08 -14.36 -3.79
C GLN A 182 0.90 -15.18 -2.80
N LEU A 183 2.16 -14.79 -2.56
CA LEU A 183 3.01 -15.32 -1.52
C LEU A 183 3.60 -14.17 -0.72
N SER A 184 3.37 -14.14 0.59
CA SER A 184 4.14 -13.32 1.52
C SER A 184 5.06 -14.18 2.38
N GLY A 185 6.14 -13.62 2.93
CA GLY A 185 6.93 -14.32 3.93
C GLY A 185 8.12 -13.51 4.46
N GLY A 186 8.46 -13.78 5.72
CA GLY A 186 9.47 -13.05 6.49
C GLY A 186 10.55 -13.95 7.08
N LYS A 187 11.78 -13.45 7.07
CA LYS A 187 12.97 -14.15 7.56
C LYS A 187 12.89 -14.33 9.08
N SER A 188 13.09 -15.55 9.57
CA SER A 188 13.05 -15.85 11.00
C SER A 188 14.07 -15.01 11.79
N GLY A 189 13.58 -14.26 12.79
CA GLY A 189 14.41 -13.40 13.64
C GLY A 189 14.84 -12.08 13.00
N ALA A 190 14.23 -11.66 11.89
CA ALA A 190 14.31 -10.30 11.37
C ALA A 190 12.97 -9.58 11.56
N ASP A 191 13.01 -8.32 11.97
CA ASP A 191 11.83 -7.46 12.05
C ASP A 191 11.60 -6.77 10.70
N SER A 192 10.33 -6.59 10.34
CA SER A 192 9.91 -5.79 9.18
C SER A 192 10.33 -4.33 9.33
N LEU A 193 10.76 -3.69 8.25
CA LEU A 193 11.04 -2.25 8.22
C LEU A 193 9.74 -1.45 8.32
N ASP A 194 9.75 -0.38 9.11
CA ASP A 194 8.63 0.55 9.20
C ASP A 194 8.34 1.19 7.84
N LEU A 195 7.09 1.08 7.37
CA LEU A 195 6.66 1.77 6.16
C LEU A 195 6.34 3.24 6.48
N PRO A 196 6.92 4.22 5.75
CA PRO A 196 6.63 5.63 5.98
C PRO A 196 5.17 5.93 5.65
N ARG A 197 4.40 6.36 6.66
CA ARG A 197 3.03 6.85 6.45
C ARG A 197 3.10 8.25 5.84
N LYS A 198 2.56 8.41 4.63
CA LYS A 198 2.49 9.71 3.92
C LYS A 198 1.05 10.23 3.83
N SER A 199 0.93 11.55 3.77
CA SER A 199 -0.32 12.25 3.49
C SER A 199 -0.03 13.55 2.72
N PHE A 200 -0.93 13.94 1.83
CA PHE A 200 -0.90 15.27 1.21
C PHE A 200 -1.31 16.36 2.19
N ASP A 201 -0.81 17.59 2.03
CA ASP A 201 -1.25 18.75 2.83
C ASP A 201 -2.72 19.14 2.56
N THR A 202 -3.26 18.71 1.42
CA THR A 202 -4.67 18.90 1.07
C THR A 202 -5.56 17.94 1.85
N THR A 203 -6.55 18.51 2.53
CA THR A 203 -7.64 17.77 3.19
C THR A 203 -8.78 17.45 2.23
N GLU A 204 -9.59 16.42 2.51
CA GLU A 204 -10.76 16.05 1.69
C GLU A 204 -11.71 17.24 1.45
N ALA A 205 -11.96 18.07 2.48
CA ALA A 205 -12.84 19.23 2.36
C ALA A 205 -12.32 20.26 1.34
N GLN A 206 -11.00 20.46 1.26
CA GLN A 206 -10.37 21.35 0.28
C GLN A 206 -10.44 20.76 -1.13
N LEU A 207 -10.18 19.46 -1.30
CA LEU A 207 -10.32 18.77 -2.59
C LEU A 207 -11.78 18.80 -3.09
N ILE A 208 -12.74 18.45 -2.25
CA ILE A 208 -14.18 18.51 -2.57
C ILE A 208 -14.62 19.93 -2.94
N ALA A 209 -14.15 20.96 -2.23
CA ALA A 209 -14.44 22.34 -2.56
C ALA A 209 -13.91 22.71 -3.95
N ALA A 210 -12.65 22.37 -4.26
CA ALA A 210 -12.05 22.61 -5.56
C ALA A 210 -12.81 21.88 -6.70
N LEU A 211 -13.10 20.59 -6.55
CA LEU A 211 -13.81 19.79 -7.55
C LEU A 211 -15.25 20.29 -7.79
N LYS A 212 -15.94 20.80 -6.76
CA LYS A 212 -17.25 21.46 -6.92
C LYS A 212 -17.16 22.71 -7.81
N THR A 213 -16.07 23.49 -7.76
CA THR A 213 -15.87 24.61 -8.71
C THR A 213 -15.75 24.13 -10.16
N LYS A 214 -15.17 22.94 -10.37
CA LYS A 214 -15.02 22.23 -11.65
C LYS A 214 -16.28 21.48 -12.12
N LYS A 215 -17.40 21.69 -11.42
CA LYS A 215 -18.73 21.11 -11.67
C LYS A 215 -18.83 19.59 -11.42
N TYR A 216 -18.00 19.05 -10.54
CA TYR A 216 -18.22 17.70 -10.02
C TYR A 216 -19.39 17.68 -9.02
N VAL A 217 -20.17 16.61 -9.05
CA VAL A 217 -21.16 16.26 -8.03
C VAL A 217 -20.46 15.37 -7.00
N CYS A 218 -20.36 15.84 -5.75
CA CYS A 218 -19.62 15.14 -4.69
C CYS A 218 -20.55 14.58 -3.62
N THR A 219 -20.51 13.26 -3.44
CA THR A 219 -21.15 12.52 -2.35
C THR A 219 -20.07 11.80 -1.53
N THR A 220 -19.98 10.46 -1.58
CA THR A 220 -18.84 9.66 -1.09
C THR A 220 -17.63 9.71 -2.04
N SER A 221 -17.85 10.15 -3.28
CA SER A 221 -16.83 10.50 -4.26
C SER A 221 -17.31 11.69 -5.08
N CYS A 222 -16.40 12.40 -5.75
CA CYS A 222 -16.74 13.44 -6.71
C CYS A 222 -16.79 12.83 -8.10
N SER A 223 -17.94 12.86 -8.78
CA SER A 223 -18.09 12.42 -10.17
C SER A 223 -18.62 13.51 -11.10
N LYS A 224 -18.40 13.32 -12.40
CA LYS A 224 -18.87 14.19 -13.48
C LYS A 224 -19.19 13.30 -14.67
N GLN A 225 -20.36 13.50 -15.27
CA GLN A 225 -20.78 12.74 -16.44
C GLN A 225 -19.85 13.01 -17.63
N VAL A 226 -19.56 11.94 -18.38
CA VAL A 226 -18.70 11.93 -19.56
C VAL A 226 -19.50 11.25 -20.68
N GLY A 227 -19.69 11.93 -21.81
CA GLY A 227 -20.53 11.40 -22.88
C GLY A 227 -21.96 11.06 -22.45
N LYS A 228 -22.55 10.05 -23.10
CA LYS A 228 -23.90 9.58 -22.81
C LYS A 228 -23.98 8.56 -21.67
N TYR A 229 -22.95 7.72 -21.54
CA TYR A 229 -22.93 6.57 -20.61
C TYR A 229 -21.69 6.52 -19.70
N GLY A 230 -20.73 7.42 -19.89
CA GLY A 230 -19.49 7.45 -19.14
C GLY A 230 -19.50 8.35 -17.90
N SER A 231 -18.43 8.25 -17.11
CA SER A 231 -18.20 9.04 -15.92
C SER A 231 -16.71 9.23 -15.68
N GLN A 232 -16.30 10.43 -15.28
CA GLN A 232 -15.01 10.67 -14.61
C GLN A 232 -15.23 10.88 -13.11
N ARG A 233 -14.34 10.32 -12.30
CA ARG A 233 -14.44 10.28 -10.84
C ARG A 233 -13.10 10.68 -10.22
N VAL A 234 -13.18 11.38 -9.10
CA VAL A 234 -12.09 11.58 -8.16
C VAL A 234 -12.60 11.15 -6.79
N TYR A 235 -11.85 10.26 -6.16
CA TYR A 235 -12.10 9.75 -4.81
C TYR A 235 -10.85 10.00 -3.97
N SER A 236 -11.03 10.22 -2.67
CA SER A 236 -9.95 10.42 -1.73
C SER A 236 -10.32 9.81 -0.39
N TYR A 237 -9.31 9.42 0.38
CA TYR A 237 -9.48 8.98 1.76
C TYR A 237 -8.53 9.73 2.70
N ALA A 238 -9.07 10.31 3.76
CA ALA A 238 -8.35 10.86 4.90
C ALA A 238 -8.96 10.41 6.23
N SER A 239 -8.18 10.52 7.30
CA SER A 239 -8.76 10.58 8.66
C SER A 239 -9.34 11.97 8.91
N LYS A 240 -10.31 12.10 9.80
CA LYS A 240 -11.04 13.36 10.02
C LYS A 240 -10.10 14.48 10.48
N GLY A 241 -9.92 15.50 9.63
CA GLY A 241 -9.04 16.65 9.90
C GLY A 241 -7.60 16.47 9.43
N GLU A 242 -7.25 15.28 8.97
CA GLU A 242 -5.92 14.92 8.46
C GLU A 242 -5.78 15.19 6.95
N GLY A 243 -4.54 15.15 6.47
CA GLY A 243 -4.22 15.11 5.05
C GLY A 243 -4.73 13.85 4.34
N ILE A 244 -4.95 13.95 3.03
CA ILE A 244 -5.36 12.81 2.19
C ILE A 244 -4.25 11.75 2.16
N ARG A 245 -4.61 10.48 2.38
CA ARG A 245 -3.70 9.31 2.41
C ARG A 245 -3.89 8.36 1.23
N SER A 246 -4.97 8.53 0.47
CA SER A 246 -5.15 7.89 -0.83
C SER A 246 -5.95 8.80 -1.74
N LEU A 247 -5.54 8.89 -3.00
CA LEU A 247 -6.20 9.63 -4.08
C LEU A 247 -6.40 8.68 -5.26
N GLU A 248 -7.64 8.53 -5.71
CA GLU A 248 -7.98 7.80 -6.92
C GLU A 248 -8.63 8.73 -7.95
N MET A 249 -8.18 8.64 -9.19
CA MET A 249 -8.74 9.34 -10.35
C MET A 249 -9.10 8.30 -11.39
N SER A 250 -10.33 8.31 -11.90
CA SER A 250 -10.77 7.33 -12.90
C SER A 250 -11.69 7.95 -13.94
N ALA A 251 -11.73 7.34 -15.12
CA ALA A 251 -12.70 7.65 -16.16
C ALA A 251 -13.08 6.36 -16.90
N SER A 252 -14.36 6.22 -17.23
CA SER A 252 -14.86 5.10 -18.03
C SER A 252 -16.02 5.51 -18.94
N GLY A 253 -16.25 4.76 -20.02
CA GLY A 253 -17.23 5.06 -21.07
C GLY A 253 -16.70 4.76 -22.47
N ASP A 254 -17.19 5.51 -23.46
CA ASP A 254 -16.74 5.38 -24.86
C ASP A 254 -15.25 5.77 -24.98
N PRO A 255 -14.40 5.04 -25.76
CA PRO A 255 -12.95 5.23 -25.73
C PRO A 255 -12.43 6.66 -25.98
N GLU A 256 -12.99 7.38 -26.96
CA GLU A 256 -12.58 8.77 -27.24
C GLU A 256 -13.00 9.74 -26.13
N ASP A 257 -14.11 9.48 -25.45
CA ASP A 257 -14.56 10.26 -24.30
C ASP A 257 -13.63 10.03 -23.09
N VAL A 258 -13.23 8.79 -22.81
CA VAL A 258 -12.30 8.43 -21.72
C VAL A 258 -10.93 9.07 -21.91
N LYS A 259 -10.42 9.04 -23.14
CA LYS A 259 -9.16 9.65 -23.58
C LYS A 259 -9.09 11.17 -23.33
N ALA A 260 -10.23 11.86 -23.36
CA ALA A 260 -10.33 13.27 -22.97
C ALA A 260 -10.60 13.47 -21.47
N ALA A 261 -11.40 12.58 -20.86
CA ALA A 261 -11.88 12.69 -19.49
C ALA A 261 -10.83 12.35 -18.42
N LEU A 262 -10.00 11.32 -18.63
CA LEU A 262 -8.96 10.94 -17.67
C LEU A 262 -7.93 12.07 -17.47
N PRO A 263 -7.33 12.67 -18.53
CA PRO A 263 -6.42 13.80 -18.35
C PRO A 263 -7.09 15.02 -17.70
N ALA A 264 -8.39 15.24 -17.94
CA ALA A 264 -9.14 16.30 -17.27
C ALA A 264 -9.28 16.04 -15.76
N ALA A 265 -9.64 14.81 -15.36
CA ALA A 265 -9.75 14.42 -13.96
C ALA A 265 -8.41 14.48 -13.22
N VAL A 266 -7.33 14.00 -13.85
CA VAL A 266 -5.96 14.10 -13.34
C VAL A 266 -5.56 15.57 -13.11
N ASN A 267 -5.80 16.44 -14.10
CA ASN A 267 -5.45 17.86 -13.97
C ASN A 267 -6.30 18.59 -12.92
N ASP A 268 -7.61 18.32 -12.84
CA ASP A 268 -8.50 18.94 -11.84
C ASP A 268 -8.20 18.46 -10.41
N ALA A 269 -7.85 17.19 -10.22
CA ALA A 269 -7.39 16.67 -8.94
C ALA A 269 -6.05 17.28 -8.52
N PHE A 270 -5.00 17.14 -9.34
CA PHE A 270 -3.67 17.68 -9.00
C PHE A 270 -3.62 19.21 -8.89
N ALA A 271 -4.55 19.95 -9.49
CA ALA A 271 -4.68 21.40 -9.26
C ALA A 271 -5.18 21.76 -7.84
N ALA A 272 -5.78 20.81 -7.12
CA ALA A 272 -6.22 20.98 -5.73
C ALA A 272 -5.26 20.36 -4.70
N MET A 273 -4.34 19.48 -5.14
CA MET A 273 -3.38 18.81 -4.26
C MET A 273 -2.22 19.74 -3.86
N LYS A 274 -1.74 19.56 -2.63
CA LYS A 274 -0.60 20.24 -2.02
C LYS A 274 0.26 19.22 -1.27
N GLY A 275 1.55 19.51 -1.15
CA GLY A 275 2.57 18.61 -0.60
C GLY A 275 3.81 18.57 -1.49
N GLU A 276 4.94 18.18 -0.93
CA GLU A 276 6.23 18.08 -1.62
C GLU A 276 6.19 17.15 -2.86
N ASP A 277 5.50 16.01 -2.74
CA ASP A 277 5.49 14.95 -3.75
C ASP A 277 4.61 15.26 -4.98
N VAL A 278 3.73 16.26 -4.88
CA VAL A 278 2.65 16.51 -5.86
C VAL A 278 3.19 16.71 -7.28
N ALA A 279 4.34 17.37 -7.42
CA ALA A 279 4.98 17.59 -8.71
C ALA A 279 5.53 16.29 -9.33
N ALA A 280 6.18 15.43 -8.53
CA ALA A 280 6.73 14.16 -8.98
C ALA A 280 5.63 13.18 -9.37
N LEU A 281 4.59 13.04 -8.53
CA LEU A 281 3.43 12.21 -8.79
C LEU A 281 2.68 12.64 -10.06
N LYS A 282 2.44 13.94 -10.23
CA LYS A 282 1.82 14.48 -11.45
C LYS A 282 2.66 14.19 -12.69
N SER A 283 3.98 14.40 -12.60
CA SER A 283 4.91 14.15 -13.71
C SER A 283 4.91 12.67 -14.13
N TYR A 284 4.96 11.75 -13.16
CA TYR A 284 4.89 10.31 -13.42
C TYR A 284 3.58 9.92 -14.11
N VAL A 285 2.43 10.36 -13.59
CA VAL A 285 1.11 10.07 -14.18
C VAL A 285 1.00 10.65 -15.60
N GLN A 286 1.53 11.84 -15.85
CA GLN A 286 1.52 12.45 -17.18
C GLN A 286 2.43 11.73 -18.17
N ALA A 287 3.57 11.19 -17.73
CA ALA A 287 4.48 10.39 -18.56
C ALA A 287 3.89 9.02 -18.95
N HIS A 288 2.99 8.47 -18.12
CA HIS A 288 2.36 7.16 -18.32
C HIS A 288 0.89 7.24 -18.78
N ASN A 289 0.47 8.38 -19.33
CA ASN A 289 -0.86 8.57 -19.93
C ASN A 289 -0.89 8.09 -21.40
N ASP A 290 -0.41 6.87 -21.66
CA ASP A 290 -0.40 6.25 -23.00
C ASP A 290 -1.46 5.14 -23.15
N GLY A 291 -2.26 4.91 -22.11
CA GLY A 291 -3.32 3.91 -22.09
C GLY A 291 -2.88 2.50 -21.69
N LYS A 292 -1.65 2.28 -21.23
CA LYS A 292 -1.24 1.00 -20.63
C LYS A 292 -1.34 1.01 -19.10
N SER A 293 -1.27 -0.18 -18.51
CA SER A 293 -1.19 -0.36 -17.06
C SER A 293 0.27 -0.30 -16.56
N TYR A 294 0.47 0.30 -15.39
CA TYR A 294 1.77 0.52 -14.74
C TYR A 294 1.63 0.51 -13.23
N SER A 295 2.63 -0.03 -12.53
CA SER A 295 2.79 0.18 -11.08
C SER A 295 4.23 0.56 -10.78
N ALA A 296 4.42 1.49 -9.85
CA ALA A 296 5.72 1.93 -9.37
C ALA A 296 5.61 2.57 -7.97
N TYR A 297 6.75 2.69 -7.30
CA TYR A 297 6.92 3.64 -6.22
C TYR A 297 7.42 4.99 -6.77
N VAL A 298 6.79 6.08 -6.33
CA VAL A 298 7.10 7.45 -6.77
C VAL A 298 7.04 8.35 -5.55
N ALA A 299 8.15 9.02 -5.19
CA ALA A 299 8.22 9.92 -4.04
C ALA A 299 7.75 9.29 -2.70
N GLY A 300 7.88 7.96 -2.56
CA GLY A 300 7.44 7.23 -1.37
C GLY A 300 5.94 6.92 -1.32
N TRP A 301 5.25 7.02 -2.47
CA TRP A 301 3.89 6.55 -2.67
C TRP A 301 3.87 5.37 -3.63
N ARG A 302 2.94 4.43 -3.43
CA ARG A 302 2.54 3.47 -4.46
C ARG A 302 1.66 4.20 -5.48
N VAL A 303 2.05 4.14 -6.74
CA VAL A 303 1.26 4.63 -7.87
C VAL A 303 0.92 3.44 -8.75
N GLU A 304 -0.36 3.22 -8.95
CA GLU A 304 -0.93 2.16 -9.79
C GLU A 304 -1.81 2.83 -10.85
N ILE A 305 -1.58 2.49 -12.11
CA ILE A 305 -2.36 2.92 -13.27
C ILE A 305 -2.87 1.63 -13.89
N ILE A 306 -4.20 1.45 -13.91
CA ILE A 306 -4.86 0.34 -14.61
C ILE A 306 -5.62 0.92 -15.80
N ALA A 307 -5.48 0.31 -16.97
CA ALA A 307 -6.17 0.72 -18.18
C ALA A 307 -6.71 -0.50 -18.95
N ASN A 308 -8.03 -0.55 -19.09
CA ASN A 308 -8.76 -1.53 -19.88
C ASN A 308 -9.32 -0.79 -21.10
N ASN A 309 -8.85 -1.14 -22.30
CA ASN A 309 -9.24 -0.47 -23.54
C ASN A 309 -9.82 -1.49 -24.52
N GLU A 310 -11.13 -1.70 -24.45
CA GLU A 310 -11.87 -2.47 -25.44
C GLU A 310 -12.45 -1.53 -26.50
N ASP A 311 -12.67 -2.02 -27.73
CA ASP A 311 -13.21 -1.24 -28.84
C ASP A 311 -14.56 -0.56 -28.53
N SER A 312 -15.37 -1.20 -27.67
CA SER A 312 -16.70 -0.72 -27.26
C SER A 312 -16.73 -0.04 -25.89
N TYR A 313 -15.67 -0.12 -25.08
CA TYR A 313 -15.65 0.43 -23.73
C TYR A 313 -14.22 0.59 -23.23
N SER A 314 -13.87 1.79 -22.75
CA SER A 314 -12.62 2.04 -22.04
C SER A 314 -12.89 2.34 -20.56
N SER A 315 -11.96 1.93 -19.71
CA SER A 315 -11.93 2.27 -18.29
C SER A 315 -10.48 2.39 -17.84
N SER A 316 -10.13 3.54 -17.26
CA SER A 316 -8.81 3.72 -16.65
C SER A 316 -8.93 4.31 -15.25
N ARG A 317 -8.04 3.86 -14.37
CA ARG A 317 -7.98 4.18 -12.94
C ARG A 317 -6.53 4.41 -12.54
N ILE A 318 -6.27 5.55 -11.91
CA ILE A 318 -4.99 5.93 -11.33
C ILE A 318 -5.20 5.99 -9.82
N SER A 319 -4.53 5.12 -9.09
CA SER A 319 -4.52 5.06 -7.63
C SER A 319 -3.17 5.53 -7.10
N ILE A 320 -3.19 6.40 -6.09
CA ILE A 320 -2.03 6.85 -5.36
C ILE A 320 -2.30 6.60 -3.88
N SER A 321 -1.49 5.78 -3.21
CA SER A 321 -1.63 5.45 -1.79
C SER A 321 -0.27 5.23 -1.13
N TYR A 322 -0.22 5.27 0.20
CA TYR A 322 0.93 4.70 0.91
C TYR A 322 0.91 3.17 0.78
N GLU A 323 2.08 2.54 0.85
CA GLU A 323 2.20 1.08 0.80
C GLU A 323 1.71 0.46 2.13
N THR A 324 1.02 -0.67 2.04
CA THR A 324 0.42 -1.39 3.18
C THR A 324 1.01 -2.79 3.39
N PHE A 325 1.92 -3.25 2.53
CA PHE A 325 2.57 -4.56 2.71
C PHE A 325 3.56 -4.57 3.89
N TYR A 326 3.11 -5.08 5.02
CA TYR A 326 3.98 -5.54 6.11
C TYR A 326 4.19 -7.06 5.98
N VAL A 327 5.38 -7.49 6.40
CA VAL A 327 5.78 -8.89 6.54
C VAL A 327 5.44 -9.38 7.95
#